data_AF-A0A4J2GRX2-F1
#
_entry.id   AF-A0A4J2GRX2-F1
#
_cell.length_a   1.000
_cell.length_b   1.000
_cell.length_c   1.000
_cell.angle_alpha   90.00
_cell.angle_beta   90.00
_cell.angle_gamma   90.00
#
_symmetry.space_group_name_H-M   'P 1'
#
loop_
_entity.id
_entity.type
_entity.pdbx_description
1 polymer ?
#
loop_
_entity_poly.entity_id
_entity_poly.type
_entity_poly.pdbx_seq_one_letter_code
_entity_poly.pdbx_strand_id
1 'polypeptide(L)'
;MTEFSLDLLLKAIKLARSTYYYHLKQLDKTDKDQELKAEIQSIFIEHKGNYAYHRIYLELRNRGYLVNHKRVQGLIKVLNLQAKMRQKRKYSSHKGDVGKKAENLIQGQFEGSKTMEKCYTDVTEFAIPASTQKLYLLPVLDGFNSEIIAYNLSTSPNLEQVQTMLEQAFTEKHYENTILHSDQGWQYQHDSYHRFLRVREFKHLCHARETAQTTA
;
A
#
# COMPACT_ATOMS: atom_id res chain seq x y z
N MET A 1 -11.04 -32.37 47.51
CA MET A 1 -9.88 -32.42 48.42
C MET A 1 -8.66 -32.77 47.58
N THR A 2 -7.55 -32.05 47.71
CA THR A 2 -6.34 -32.32 46.91
C THR A 2 -5.74 -33.68 47.34
N GLU A 3 -5.53 -34.59 46.39
CA GLU A 3 -5.02 -35.95 46.62
C GLU A 3 -3.61 -36.02 47.22
N PHE A 4 -2.88 -34.89 47.26
CA PHE A 4 -1.51 -34.80 47.78
C PHE A 4 -1.32 -33.56 48.64
N SER A 5 -0.41 -33.63 49.62
CA SER A 5 -0.11 -32.48 50.49
C SER A 5 0.67 -31.40 49.73
N LEU A 6 0.39 -30.13 50.05
CA LEU A 6 1.09 -28.99 49.46
C LEU A 6 2.61 -29.09 49.67
N ASP A 7 3.06 -29.56 50.83
CA ASP A 7 4.50 -29.72 51.12
C ASP A 7 5.16 -30.78 50.23
N LEU A 8 4.45 -31.86 49.87
CA LEU A 8 4.93 -32.88 48.93
C LEU A 8 5.07 -32.29 47.52
N LEU A 9 4.06 -31.54 47.08
CA LEU A 9 4.06 -30.89 45.76
C LEU A 9 5.20 -29.87 45.65
N LEU A 10 5.38 -29.01 46.66
CA LEU A 10 6.43 -27.99 46.70
C LEU A 10 7.84 -28.61 46.71
N LYS A 11 8.04 -29.72 47.41
CA LYS A 11 9.30 -30.48 47.38
C LYS A 11 9.59 -31.07 45.99
N ALA A 12 8.59 -31.65 45.33
CA ALA A 12 8.77 -32.24 44.00
C ALA A 12 9.21 -31.21 42.96
N ILE A 13 8.64 -30.00 43.00
CA ILE A 13 8.97 -28.89 42.08
C ILE A 13 10.12 -28.00 42.59
N LYS A 14 10.74 -28.34 43.74
CA LYS A 14 11.82 -27.58 44.38
C LYS A 14 11.50 -26.09 44.58
N LEU A 15 10.27 -25.78 44.99
CA LEU A 15 9.80 -24.42 45.26
C LEU A 15 9.70 -24.17 46.77
N ALA A 16 10.23 -23.06 47.25
CA ALA A 16 10.09 -22.68 48.66
C ALA A 16 8.62 -22.33 48.98
N ARG A 17 8.16 -22.71 50.18
CA ARG A 17 6.79 -22.44 50.66
C ARG A 17 6.49 -20.95 50.74
N SER A 18 7.45 -20.13 51.14
CA SER A 18 7.33 -18.66 51.14
C SER A 18 7.08 -18.11 49.72
N THR A 19 7.75 -18.65 48.71
CA THR A 19 7.56 -18.27 47.30
C THR A 19 6.16 -18.62 46.82
N TYR A 20 5.63 -19.79 47.18
CA TYR A 20 4.25 -20.18 46.84
C TYR A 20 3.22 -19.19 47.39
N TYR A 21 3.25 -18.91 48.69
CA TYR A 21 2.29 -17.98 49.30
C TYR A 21 2.51 -16.53 48.85
N TYR A 22 3.75 -16.15 48.51
CA TYR A 22 4.03 -14.85 47.89
C TYR A 22 3.33 -14.71 46.54
N HIS A 23 3.42 -15.72 45.67
CA HIS A 23 2.73 -15.71 44.38
C HIS A 23 1.22 -15.85 44.52
N LEU A 24 0.73 -16.64 45.48
CA LEU A 24 -0.70 -16.74 45.80
C LEU A 24 -1.27 -15.35 46.16
N LYS A 25 -0.57 -14.61 47.03
CA LYS A 25 -0.95 -13.25 47.42
C LYS A 25 -0.84 -12.24 46.28
N GLN A 26 0.01 -12.49 45.28
CA GLN A 26 0.10 -11.66 44.08
C GLN A 26 -1.04 -11.95 43.10
N LEU A 27 -1.51 -13.20 43.01
CA LEU A 27 -2.65 -13.61 42.18
C LEU A 27 -3.98 -13.04 42.71
N ASP A 28 -4.11 -12.91 44.04
CA ASP A 28 -5.28 -12.27 44.68
C ASP A 28 -5.33 -10.74 44.50
N LYS A 29 -4.32 -10.11 43.89
CA LYS A 29 -4.35 -8.66 43.64
C LYS A 29 -5.27 -8.35 42.46
N THR A 30 -6.13 -7.36 42.66
CA THR A 30 -6.92 -6.77 41.59
C THR A 30 -6.04 -6.24 40.47
N ASP A 31 -6.40 -6.59 39.24
CA ASP A 31 -5.71 -6.15 38.03
C ASP A 31 -5.90 -4.63 37.86
N LYS A 32 -4.83 -3.88 38.16
CA LYS A 32 -4.83 -2.41 38.04
C LYS A 32 -5.08 -1.93 36.61
N ASP A 33 -4.88 -2.78 35.61
CA ASP A 33 -5.08 -2.48 34.20
C ASP A 33 -6.47 -2.90 33.69
N GLN A 34 -7.36 -3.42 34.55
CA GLN A 34 -8.64 -3.98 34.12
C GLN A 34 -9.51 -2.98 33.33
N GLU A 35 -9.62 -1.75 33.81
CA GLU A 35 -10.37 -0.68 33.15
C GLU A 35 -9.74 -0.31 31.79
N LEU A 36 -8.41 -0.14 31.77
CA LEU A 36 -7.68 0.19 30.56
C LEU A 36 -7.74 -0.95 29.52
N LYS A 37 -7.73 -2.21 29.96
CA LYS A 37 -7.90 -3.38 29.09
C LYS A 37 -9.29 -3.41 28.46
N ALA A 38 -10.33 -3.11 29.24
CA ALA A 38 -11.70 -3.04 28.75
C ALA A 38 -11.84 -1.93 27.69
N GLU A 39 -11.25 -0.75 27.93
CA GLU A 39 -11.29 0.35 26.95
C GLU A 39 -10.52 0.01 25.67
N ILE A 40 -9.34 -0.61 25.78
CA ILE A 40 -8.57 -1.10 24.62
C ILE A 40 -9.40 -2.08 23.78
N GLN A 41 -10.11 -3.01 24.42
CA GLN A 41 -11.00 -3.95 23.72
C GLN A 41 -12.17 -3.23 23.06
N SER A 42 -12.78 -2.26 23.74
CA SER A 42 -13.86 -1.43 23.20
C SER A 42 -13.45 -0.72 21.91
N ILE A 43 -12.32 0.02 21.94
CA ILE A 43 -11.75 0.70 20.76
C ILE A 43 -11.46 -0.30 19.64
N PHE A 44 -10.89 -1.47 19.98
CA PHE A 44 -10.56 -2.47 18.98
C PHE A 44 -11.80 -3.02 18.27
N ILE A 45 -12.88 -3.28 19.02
CA ILE A 45 -14.16 -3.75 18.49
C ILE A 45 -14.84 -2.67 17.64
N GLU A 46 -14.89 -1.43 18.12
CA GLU A 46 -15.46 -0.27 17.42
C GLU A 46 -14.84 -0.09 16.03
N HIS A 47 -13.51 -0.19 15.94
CA HIS A 47 -12.79 -0.09 14.67
C HIS A 47 -12.66 -1.43 13.93
N LYS A 48 -13.47 -2.44 14.27
CA LYS A 48 -13.59 -3.74 13.59
C LYS A 48 -12.27 -4.53 13.50
N GLY A 49 -11.37 -4.28 14.45
CA GLY A 49 -10.03 -4.87 14.51
C GLY A 49 -9.03 -4.28 13.52
N ASN A 50 -9.28 -3.09 12.96
CA ASN A 50 -8.36 -2.46 12.00
C ASN A 50 -7.25 -1.64 12.69
N TYR A 51 -7.44 -1.30 13.96
CA TYR A 51 -6.49 -0.44 14.68
C TYR A 51 -5.42 -1.28 15.37
N ALA A 52 -4.16 -1.02 15.02
CA ALA A 52 -2.99 -1.51 15.75
C ALA A 52 -2.71 -0.60 16.97
N TYR A 53 -1.74 -1.01 17.80
CA TYR A 53 -1.47 -0.35 19.09
C TYR A 53 -1.25 1.16 18.99
N HIS A 54 -0.63 1.65 17.92
CA HIS A 54 -0.39 3.09 17.75
C HIS A 54 -1.70 3.86 17.57
N ARG A 55 -2.64 3.32 16.79
CA ARG A 55 -3.97 3.94 16.59
C ARG A 55 -4.83 3.83 17.84
N ILE A 56 -4.77 2.69 18.54
CA ILE A 56 -5.46 2.52 19.83
C ILE A 56 -4.92 3.51 20.86
N TYR A 57 -3.60 3.71 20.90
CA TYR A 57 -2.97 4.69 21.79
C TYR A 57 -3.45 6.13 21.49
N LEU A 58 -3.53 6.52 20.22
CA LEU A 58 -4.05 7.84 19.84
C LEU A 58 -5.53 7.99 20.21
N GLU A 59 -6.33 6.95 20.02
CA GLU A 59 -7.75 6.97 20.37
C GLU A 59 -7.96 7.04 21.89
N LEU A 60 -7.16 6.32 22.67
CA LEU A 60 -7.12 6.45 24.13
C LEU A 60 -6.79 7.90 24.56
N ARG A 61 -5.83 8.54 23.89
CA ARG A 61 -5.50 9.95 24.14
C ARG A 61 -6.68 10.88 23.82
N ASN A 62 -7.40 10.63 22.72
CA ASN A 62 -8.60 11.38 22.35
C ASN A 62 -9.72 11.23 23.39
N ARG A 63 -9.81 10.07 24.03
CA ARG A 63 -10.76 9.78 25.12
C ARG A 63 -10.30 10.27 26.50
N GLY A 64 -9.18 11.00 26.57
CA GLY A 64 -8.68 11.61 27.80
C GLY A 64 -7.74 10.74 28.63
N TYR A 65 -7.34 9.55 28.16
CA TYR A 65 -6.42 8.69 28.90
C TYR A 65 -4.97 9.17 28.80
N LEU A 66 -4.32 9.33 29.95
CA LEU A 66 -2.90 9.70 30.07
C LEU A 66 -2.04 8.45 30.26
N VAL A 67 -1.86 7.68 29.18
CA VAL A 67 -1.11 6.42 29.18
C VAL A 67 0.10 6.47 28.26
N ASN A 68 1.13 5.65 28.52
CA ASN A 68 2.29 5.53 27.63
C ASN A 68 2.02 4.49 26.54
N HIS A 69 2.41 4.77 25.29
CA HIS A 69 2.26 3.86 24.15
C HIS A 69 2.87 2.47 24.39
N LYS A 70 3.97 2.35 25.15
CA LYS A 70 4.58 1.06 25.50
C LYS A 70 3.68 0.21 26.41
N ARG A 71 2.96 0.85 27.34
CA ARG A 71 1.99 0.17 28.22
C ARG A 71 0.82 -0.36 27.40
N VAL A 72 0.27 0.47 26.51
CA VAL A 72 -0.80 0.05 25.57
C VAL A 72 -0.34 -1.13 24.71
N GLN A 73 0.87 -1.08 24.16
CA GLN A 73 1.44 -2.18 23.38
C GLN A 73 1.56 -3.48 24.20
N GLY A 74 2.02 -3.40 25.45
CA GLY A 74 2.10 -4.55 26.35
C GLY A 74 0.73 -5.16 26.66
N LEU A 75 -0.27 -4.32 26.95
CA LEU A 75 -1.64 -4.77 27.23
C LEU A 75 -2.30 -5.42 26.01
N ILE A 76 -2.10 -4.87 24.81
CA ILE A 76 -2.59 -5.49 23.57
C ILE A 76 -2.00 -6.89 23.36
N LYS A 77 -0.72 -7.09 23.68
CA LYS A 77 -0.09 -8.43 23.64
C LYS A 77 -0.72 -9.38 24.66
N VAL A 78 -0.94 -8.92 25.89
CA VAL A 78 -1.59 -9.72 26.95
C VAL A 78 -3.02 -10.11 26.56
N LEU A 79 -3.75 -9.20 25.90
CA LEU A 79 -5.11 -9.42 25.41
C LEU A 79 -5.16 -10.21 24.08
N ASN A 80 -4.01 -10.54 23.50
CA ASN A 80 -3.87 -11.21 22.20
C ASN A 80 -4.66 -10.51 21.06
N LEU A 81 -4.70 -9.18 21.06
CA LEU A 81 -5.40 -8.40 20.03
C LEU A 81 -4.45 -8.15 18.85
N GLN A 82 -4.85 -8.63 17.66
CA GLN A 82 -4.07 -8.45 16.43
C GLN A 82 -4.86 -7.68 15.39
N ALA A 83 -4.29 -6.59 14.88
CA ALA A 83 -4.92 -5.79 13.85
C ALA A 83 -4.97 -6.55 12.51
N LYS A 84 -6.09 -6.42 11.79
CA LYS A 84 -6.23 -6.97 10.44
C LYS A 84 -5.28 -6.25 9.49
N MET A 85 -4.27 -6.95 8.99
CA MET A 85 -3.43 -6.43 7.93
C MET A 85 -4.19 -6.44 6.60
N ARG A 86 -4.20 -5.31 5.90
CA ARG A 86 -4.72 -5.23 4.53
C ARG A 86 -3.86 -6.14 3.64
N GLN A 87 -4.44 -7.19 3.08
CA GLN A 87 -3.78 -7.97 2.05
C GLN A 87 -3.46 -7.05 0.86
N LYS A 88 -2.19 -7.00 0.46
CA LYS A 88 -1.79 -6.32 -0.79
C LYS A 88 -2.52 -7.02 -1.95
N ARG A 89 -3.18 -6.26 -2.82
CA ARG A 89 -3.90 -6.81 -3.99
C ARG A 89 -2.92 -7.58 -4.88
N LYS A 90 -3.36 -8.71 -5.43
CA LYS A 90 -2.55 -9.61 -6.29
C LYS A 90 -2.33 -9.11 -7.72
N TYR A 91 -2.94 -8.00 -8.13
CA TYR A 91 -2.85 -7.55 -9.53
C TYR A 91 -1.45 -7.00 -9.83
N SER A 92 -0.71 -7.72 -10.67
CA SER A 92 0.55 -7.29 -11.27
C SER A 92 0.33 -7.22 -12.78
N SER A 93 0.40 -6.03 -13.35
CA SER A 93 0.43 -5.81 -14.80
C SER A 93 1.79 -6.17 -15.43
N HIS A 94 2.80 -6.48 -14.60
CA HIS A 94 4.14 -6.81 -15.02
C HIS A 94 4.25 -8.30 -15.37
N LYS A 95 4.46 -8.60 -16.67
CA LYS A 95 4.65 -9.95 -17.21
C LYS A 95 6.12 -10.44 -17.17
N GLY A 96 7.00 -9.79 -16.42
CA GLY A 96 8.44 -10.03 -16.40
C GLY A 96 9.20 -8.99 -17.25
N ASP A 97 10.54 -9.07 -17.24
CA ASP A 97 11.42 -8.29 -18.14
C ASP A 97 11.26 -8.83 -19.59
N VAL A 98 10.14 -8.48 -20.23
CA VAL A 98 9.90 -8.79 -21.64
C VAL A 98 10.21 -7.53 -22.45
N GLY A 99 11.38 -7.50 -23.09
CA GLY A 99 11.78 -6.42 -24.01
C GLY A 99 13.07 -5.68 -23.63
N LYS A 100 13.54 -4.81 -24.54
CA LYS A 100 14.69 -3.93 -24.30
C LYS A 100 14.22 -2.75 -23.44
N LYS A 101 14.86 -2.53 -22.29
CA LYS A 101 14.65 -1.32 -21.48
C LYS A 101 15.08 -0.10 -22.31
N ALA A 102 14.18 0.87 -22.47
CA ALA A 102 14.51 2.14 -23.11
C ALA A 102 15.41 2.97 -22.18
N GLU A 103 16.37 3.69 -22.75
CA GLU A 103 17.28 4.56 -21.98
C GLU A 103 16.52 5.71 -21.34
N ASN A 104 16.77 6.01 -20.06
CA ASN A 104 16.14 7.12 -19.34
C ASN A 104 16.55 8.50 -19.88
N LEU A 105 15.77 9.01 -20.86
CA LEU A 105 15.95 10.32 -21.47
C LEU A 105 15.51 11.49 -20.58
N ILE A 106 14.67 11.25 -19.57
CA ILE A 106 14.12 12.32 -18.73
C ILE A 106 15.11 12.69 -17.62
N GLN A 107 15.82 11.72 -17.03
CA GLN A 107 16.85 11.97 -16.00
C GLN A 107 16.38 12.92 -14.86
N GLY A 108 15.09 12.85 -14.50
CA GLY A 108 14.48 13.73 -13.48
C GLY A 108 14.09 15.13 -13.96
N GLN A 109 14.33 15.48 -15.24
CA GLN A 109 13.91 16.74 -15.86
C GLN A 109 12.51 16.60 -16.47
N PHE A 110 11.47 16.70 -15.64
CA PHE A 110 10.09 16.43 -16.06
C PHE A 110 9.45 17.56 -16.88
N GLU A 111 9.89 18.80 -16.66
CA GLU A 111 9.33 19.96 -17.35
C GLU A 111 9.85 20.04 -18.80
N GLY A 112 8.94 20.29 -19.74
CA GLY A 112 9.26 20.63 -21.12
C GLY A 112 9.58 22.11 -21.24
N SER A 113 10.44 22.50 -22.18
CA SER A 113 10.70 23.91 -22.51
C SER A 113 9.66 24.46 -23.50
N LYS A 114 8.96 23.58 -24.23
CA LYS A 114 7.92 23.91 -25.20
C LYS A 114 6.79 22.88 -25.15
N THR A 115 5.61 23.31 -25.60
CA THR A 115 4.42 22.46 -25.77
C THR A 115 4.77 21.19 -26.55
N MET A 116 4.24 20.05 -26.12
CA MET A 116 4.47 18.73 -26.75
C MET A 116 5.94 18.27 -26.79
N GLU A 117 6.86 18.87 -26.04
CA GLU A 117 8.26 18.40 -25.99
C GLU A 117 8.37 17.11 -25.18
N LYS A 118 7.65 17.04 -24.05
CA LYS A 118 7.62 15.89 -23.15
C LYS A 118 6.17 15.59 -22.82
N CYS A 119 5.70 14.42 -23.19
CA CYS A 119 4.34 13.98 -22.91
C CYS A 119 4.37 12.76 -22.00
N TYR A 120 3.40 12.68 -21.08
CA TYR A 120 3.32 11.64 -20.07
C TYR A 120 1.99 10.90 -20.17
N THR A 121 2.04 9.58 -20.06
CA THR A 121 0.84 8.74 -20.06
C THR A 121 0.95 7.63 -19.03
N ASP A 122 -0.11 7.43 -18.24
CA ASP A 122 -0.24 6.32 -17.30
C ASP A 122 -1.70 5.88 -17.14
N VAL A 123 -1.94 4.58 -16.95
CA VAL A 123 -3.29 4.04 -16.77
C VAL A 123 -3.66 4.09 -15.28
N THR A 124 -4.65 4.91 -14.94
CA THR A 124 -5.15 5.02 -13.57
C THR A 124 -6.46 4.23 -13.38
N GLU A 125 -6.49 3.29 -12.43
CA GLU A 125 -7.69 2.52 -12.05
C GLU A 125 -8.51 3.28 -10.98
N PHE A 126 -9.77 3.55 -11.29
CA PHE A 126 -10.79 4.05 -10.36
C PHE A 126 -11.81 2.96 -10.03
N ALA A 127 -12.11 2.79 -8.74
CA ALA A 127 -13.22 1.96 -8.30
C ALA A 127 -14.50 2.81 -8.25
N ILE A 128 -15.60 2.32 -8.84
CA ILE A 128 -16.90 2.99 -8.77
C ILE A 128 -17.59 2.50 -7.48
N PRO A 129 -17.81 3.34 -6.45
CA PRO A 129 -18.33 2.86 -5.16
C PRO A 129 -19.71 2.21 -5.23
N ALA A 130 -20.53 2.64 -6.21
CA ALA A 130 -21.89 2.16 -6.42
C ALA A 130 -22.00 0.89 -7.27
N SER A 131 -20.88 0.34 -7.77
CA SER A 131 -20.89 -0.86 -8.60
C SER A 131 -19.66 -1.74 -8.36
N THR A 132 -19.68 -2.96 -8.89
CA THR A 132 -18.50 -3.84 -8.91
C THR A 132 -17.56 -3.53 -10.08
N GLN A 133 -17.90 -2.52 -10.89
CA GLN A 133 -17.15 -2.15 -12.08
C GLN A 133 -15.97 -1.24 -11.72
N LYS A 134 -14.97 -1.30 -12.59
CA LYS A 134 -13.79 -0.44 -12.54
C LYS A 134 -13.79 0.47 -13.76
N LEU A 135 -13.25 1.66 -13.57
CA LEU A 135 -13.03 2.63 -14.64
C LEU A 135 -11.52 2.86 -14.76
N TYR A 136 -11.01 2.85 -15.98
CA TYR A 136 -9.61 3.07 -16.28
C TYR A 136 -9.50 4.37 -17.07
N LEU A 137 -8.79 5.34 -16.51
CA LEU A 137 -8.46 6.59 -17.17
C LEU A 137 -7.06 6.50 -17.74
N LEU A 138 -6.94 6.88 -19.01
CA LEU A 138 -5.66 6.99 -19.70
C LEU A 138 -5.52 8.42 -20.23
N PRO A 139 -4.90 9.34 -19.47
CA PRO A 139 -4.65 10.70 -19.90
C PRO A 139 -3.28 10.84 -20.58
N VAL A 140 -3.15 11.84 -21.46
CA VAL A 140 -1.89 12.35 -21.98
C VAL A 140 -1.68 13.75 -21.43
N LEU A 141 -0.61 13.92 -20.67
CA LEU A 141 -0.25 15.19 -20.04
C LEU A 141 0.93 15.83 -20.77
N ASP A 142 0.83 17.12 -21.08
CA ASP A 142 1.94 17.93 -21.59
C ASP A 142 2.85 18.37 -20.42
N GLY A 143 4.14 18.07 -20.52
CA GLY A 143 5.14 18.47 -19.53
C GLY A 143 5.49 19.96 -19.54
N PHE A 144 5.04 20.74 -20.53
CA PHE A 144 5.29 22.19 -20.55
C PHE A 144 4.36 22.95 -19.59
N ASN A 145 3.06 22.73 -19.69
CA ASN A 145 2.04 23.46 -18.93
C ASN A 145 1.16 22.56 -18.04
N SER A 146 1.46 21.25 -17.97
CA SER A 146 0.69 20.24 -17.24
C SER A 146 -0.76 20.08 -17.71
N GLU A 147 -1.09 20.51 -18.93
CA GLU A 147 -2.44 20.32 -19.48
C GLU A 147 -2.65 18.88 -19.95
N ILE A 148 -3.89 18.41 -19.80
CA ILE A 148 -4.31 17.12 -20.37
C ILE A 148 -4.73 17.35 -21.81
N ILE A 149 -3.88 16.91 -22.75
CA ILE A 149 -4.07 17.10 -24.19
C ILE A 149 -5.19 16.18 -24.71
N ALA A 150 -5.25 14.96 -24.18
CA ALA A 150 -6.27 13.98 -24.50
C ALA A 150 -6.44 13.00 -23.35
N TYR A 151 -7.59 12.33 -23.31
CA TYR A 151 -7.82 11.23 -22.38
C TYR A 151 -8.80 10.22 -22.95
N ASN A 152 -8.68 8.98 -22.51
CA ASN A 152 -9.65 7.94 -22.81
C ASN A 152 -10.12 7.25 -21.53
N LEU A 153 -11.42 6.92 -21.48
CA LEU A 153 -12.05 6.21 -20.37
C LEU A 153 -12.56 4.86 -20.86
N SER A 154 -12.25 3.79 -20.12
CA SER A 154 -12.71 2.44 -20.42
C SER A 154 -13.08 1.69 -19.15
N THR A 155 -13.96 0.70 -19.25
CA THR A 155 -14.27 -0.22 -18.16
C THR A 155 -13.28 -1.38 -18.05
N SER A 156 -12.33 -1.48 -18.99
CA SER A 156 -11.24 -2.47 -18.99
C SER A 156 -9.94 -1.85 -19.52
N PRO A 157 -8.77 -2.18 -18.95
CA PRO A 157 -7.50 -1.70 -19.45
C PRO A 157 -7.12 -2.60 -20.62
N ASN A 158 -7.52 -2.22 -21.84
CA ASN A 158 -7.27 -2.99 -23.04
C ASN A 158 -6.37 -2.21 -24.01
N LEU A 159 -5.84 -2.89 -25.03
CA LEU A 159 -4.94 -2.27 -26.00
C LEU A 159 -5.66 -1.23 -26.87
N GLU A 160 -6.94 -1.44 -27.15
CA GLU A 160 -7.79 -0.53 -27.93
C GLU A 160 -7.88 0.86 -27.27
N GLN A 161 -7.98 0.92 -25.95
CA GLN A 161 -7.95 2.17 -25.18
C GLN A 161 -6.67 2.97 -25.47
N VAL A 162 -5.52 2.29 -25.49
CA VAL A 162 -4.21 2.93 -25.72
C VAL A 162 -4.09 3.39 -27.16
N GLN A 163 -4.50 2.58 -28.13
CA GLN A 163 -4.46 2.94 -29.55
C GLN A 163 -5.37 4.14 -29.84
N THR A 164 -6.61 4.09 -29.36
CA THR A 164 -7.58 5.17 -29.55
C THR A 164 -7.08 6.47 -28.91
N MET A 165 -6.53 6.38 -27.70
CA MET A 165 -5.95 7.54 -27.02
C MET A 165 -4.79 8.13 -27.84
N LEU A 166 -3.87 7.30 -28.33
CA LEU A 166 -2.71 7.79 -29.09
C LEU A 166 -3.13 8.47 -30.40
N GLU A 167 -4.11 7.91 -31.10
CA GLU A 167 -4.67 8.50 -32.33
C GLU A 167 -5.38 9.83 -32.07
N GLN A 168 -6.06 9.96 -30.92
CA GLN A 168 -6.71 11.20 -30.49
C GLN A 168 -5.71 12.27 -30.06
N ALA A 169 -4.72 11.88 -29.25
CA ALA A 169 -3.73 12.79 -28.67
C ALA A 169 -2.76 13.32 -29.72
N PHE A 170 -2.38 12.47 -30.68
CA PHE A 170 -1.34 12.77 -31.65
C PHE A 170 -1.90 12.64 -33.07
N THR A 171 -2.30 13.77 -33.66
CA THR A 171 -2.92 13.80 -35.00
C THR A 171 -1.92 14.06 -36.12
N GLU A 172 -0.81 14.77 -35.84
CA GLU A 172 0.24 15.05 -36.82
C GLU A 172 1.00 13.80 -37.29
N LYS A 173 1.55 13.88 -38.51
CA LYS A 173 2.26 12.75 -39.12
C LYS A 173 3.61 12.45 -38.45
N HIS A 174 4.30 13.48 -37.95
CA HIS A 174 5.62 13.36 -37.33
C HIS A 174 5.71 14.27 -36.11
N TYR A 175 6.37 13.79 -35.06
CA TYR A 175 6.64 14.54 -33.83
C TYR A 175 8.14 14.56 -33.56
N GLU A 176 8.85 15.46 -34.23
CA GLU A 176 10.29 15.59 -34.06
C GLU A 176 10.64 16.09 -32.66
N ASN A 177 11.53 15.37 -31.98
CA ASN A 177 12.00 15.68 -30.62
C ASN A 177 10.96 15.59 -29.50
N THR A 178 9.75 15.10 -29.76
CA THR A 178 8.79 14.80 -28.68
C THR A 178 9.17 13.51 -27.98
N ILE A 179 9.27 13.58 -26.64
CA ILE A 179 9.45 12.42 -25.78
C ILE A 179 8.09 11.97 -25.27
N LEU A 180 7.64 10.76 -25.63
CA LEU A 180 6.49 10.14 -24.98
C LEU A 180 6.97 9.17 -23.89
N HIS A 181 6.65 9.51 -22.65
CA HIS A 181 6.97 8.75 -21.45
C HIS A 181 5.78 7.93 -20.97
N SER A 182 5.99 6.63 -20.80
CA SER A 182 5.02 5.71 -20.20
C SER A 182 5.65 4.85 -19.12
N ASP A 183 4.83 4.21 -18.29
CA ASP A 183 5.29 3.15 -17.41
C ASP A 183 5.62 1.86 -18.21
N GLN A 184 6.05 0.80 -17.51
CA GLN A 184 6.34 -0.51 -18.11
C GLN A 184 5.16 -1.49 -18.07
N GLY A 185 3.92 -0.98 -18.06
CA GLY A 185 2.73 -1.81 -18.20
C GLY A 185 2.74 -2.61 -19.51
N TRP A 186 2.12 -3.80 -19.50
CA TRP A 186 2.07 -4.69 -20.66
C TRP A 186 1.54 -4.00 -21.93
N GLN A 187 0.65 -3.02 -21.78
CA GLN A 187 0.08 -2.28 -22.90
C GLN A 187 1.11 -1.43 -23.66
N TYR A 188 2.14 -0.92 -22.97
CA TYR A 188 3.22 -0.12 -23.58
C TYR A 188 4.36 -0.99 -24.09
N GLN A 189 4.40 -2.27 -23.72
CA GLN A 189 5.33 -3.26 -24.27
C GLN A 189 4.83 -3.87 -25.59
N HIS A 190 3.58 -3.61 -25.99
CA HIS A 190 2.99 -4.24 -27.17
C HIS A 190 3.55 -3.65 -28.48
N ASP A 191 3.74 -4.50 -29.49
CA ASP A 191 4.33 -4.11 -30.78
C ASP A 191 3.56 -2.99 -31.50
N SER A 192 2.24 -2.92 -31.33
CA SER A 192 1.42 -1.86 -31.93
C SER A 192 1.76 -0.48 -31.38
N TYR A 193 2.06 -0.39 -30.07
CA TYR A 193 2.48 0.85 -29.42
C TYR A 193 3.85 1.30 -29.96
N HIS A 194 4.84 0.39 -29.98
CA HIS A 194 6.16 0.69 -30.54
C HIS A 194 6.13 0.98 -32.05
N ARG A 195 5.20 0.39 -32.80
CA ARG A 195 4.98 0.71 -34.22
C ARG A 195 4.45 2.12 -34.37
N PHE A 196 3.45 2.51 -33.59
CA PHE A 196 2.90 3.86 -33.61
C PHE A 196 3.98 4.92 -33.38
N LEU A 197 4.81 4.72 -32.35
CA LEU A 197 5.90 5.65 -32.03
C LEU A 197 6.97 5.72 -33.11
N ARG A 198 7.36 4.58 -33.70
CA ARG A 198 8.34 4.56 -34.80
C ARG A 198 7.81 5.24 -36.05
N VAL A 199 6.56 5.00 -36.43
CA VAL A 199 5.96 5.57 -37.65
C VAL A 199 5.82 7.10 -37.54
N ARG A 200 5.64 7.63 -36.33
CA ARG A 200 5.52 9.08 -36.09
C ARG A 200 6.78 9.73 -35.51
N GLU A 201 7.89 9.01 -35.50
CA GLU A 201 9.23 9.49 -35.12
C GLU A 201 9.37 10.02 -33.68
N PHE A 202 8.57 9.50 -32.75
CA PHE A 202 8.70 9.84 -31.32
C PHE A 202 10.02 9.33 -30.74
N LYS A 203 10.60 10.12 -29.84
CA LYS A 203 11.54 9.62 -28.84
C LYS A 203 10.72 8.94 -27.74
N HIS A 204 11.05 7.70 -27.39
CA HIS A 204 10.24 6.93 -26.43
C HIS A 204 11.04 6.56 -25.19
N LEU A 205 10.39 6.65 -24.02
CA LEU A 205 10.93 6.23 -22.74
C LEU A 205 9.94 5.36 -21.94
N CYS A 206 10.48 4.29 -21.34
CA CYS A 206 9.79 3.40 -20.40
C CYS A 206 10.54 3.34 -19.05
N HIS A 207 9.89 3.71 -17.94
CA HIS A 207 10.52 3.63 -16.62
C HIS A 207 10.52 2.19 -16.07
N ALA A 208 11.69 1.64 -15.72
CA ALA A 208 11.77 0.42 -14.92
C ALA A 208 11.28 0.74 -13.52
N ARG A 209 10.22 0.08 -13.01
CA ARG A 209 9.94 0.17 -11.57
C ARG A 209 11.20 -0.31 -10.87
N GLU A 210 11.96 0.59 -10.25
CA GLU A 210 12.95 0.20 -9.27
C GLU A 210 12.18 -0.62 -8.25
N THR A 211 12.49 -1.91 -8.18
CA THR A 211 12.11 -2.73 -7.04
C THR A 211 12.74 -2.02 -5.86
N ALA A 212 11.94 -1.28 -5.10
CA ALA A 212 12.35 -0.75 -3.83
C ALA A 212 12.84 -1.96 -3.01
N GLN A 213 14.16 -2.14 -2.98
CA GLN A 213 14.83 -3.03 -2.07
C GLN A 213 14.48 -2.48 -0.69
N THR A 214 13.40 -3.02 -0.12
CA THR A 214 13.13 -2.88 1.30
C THR A 214 14.25 -3.67 1.96
N THR A 215 15.33 -2.95 2.30
CA THR A 215 16.35 -3.40 3.23
C THR A 215 15.68 -3.74 4.56
N ALA A 216 16.21 -4.80 5.18
CA ALA A 216 15.66 -5.59 6.28
C ALA A 216 15.32 -4.80 7.56
#